data_AF-A0A1Y1MRV2-F1
#
_entry.id   AF-A0A1Y1MRV2-F1
#
_cell.length_a   1.000
_cell.length_b   1.000
_cell.length_c   1.000
_cell.angle_alpha   90.00
_cell.angle_beta   90.00
_cell.angle_gamma   90.00
#
_symmetry.space_group_name_H-M   'P 1'
#
loop_
_entity.id
_entity.type
_entity.pdbx_description
1 polymer ?
#
loop_
_entity_poly.entity_id
_entity_poly.type
_entity_poly.pdbx_seq_one_letter_code
_entity_poly.pdbx_strand_id
1 'polypeptide(L)'
;MKGIFYVLSFFLPLLVADPVKDEDVCLNKLYLDKDVMKPLLEQVIHPVEESVDYNAFLECFWKRIGYMDERGDLYWDDIRVDYEAKFGKSDQLMRVVVHCKKTTPTGQ
;
A
#
# COMPACT_ATOMS: atom_id res chain seq x y z
N MET A 1 9.43 -1.06 8.39
CA MET A 1 8.10 -0.56 7.99
C MET A 1 7.16 -1.75 7.77
N LYS A 2 6.47 -2.27 8.81
CA LYS A 2 5.76 -3.58 8.71
C LYS A 2 4.23 -3.49 8.92
N GLY A 3 3.73 -2.72 9.88
CA GLY A 3 2.29 -2.54 10.11
C GLY A 3 1.58 -1.54 9.18
N ILE A 4 2.36 -0.94 8.27
CA ILE A 4 2.00 0.26 7.53
C ILE A 4 1.28 -0.09 6.22
N PHE A 5 1.78 -1.11 5.51
CA PHE A 5 1.18 -1.59 4.26
C PHE A 5 -0.20 -2.22 4.46
N TYR A 6 -0.43 -2.81 5.65
CA TYR A 6 -1.72 -3.36 6.07
C TYR A 6 -2.86 -2.37 5.88
N VAL A 7 -2.70 -1.14 6.38
CA VAL A 7 -3.81 -0.19 6.41
C VAL A 7 -4.00 0.49 5.06
N LEU A 8 -2.94 0.58 4.25
CA LEU A 8 -3.03 1.20 2.95
C LEU A 8 -3.68 0.28 1.89
N SER A 9 -3.58 -1.03 2.05
CA SER A 9 -4.30 -2.00 1.20
C SER A 9 -5.82 -1.78 1.22
N PHE A 10 -6.35 -1.31 2.36
CA PHE A 10 -7.75 -0.89 2.49
C PHE A 10 -8.11 0.31 1.58
N PHE A 11 -7.17 1.24 1.40
CA PHE A 11 -7.37 2.48 0.64
C PHE A 11 -6.97 2.36 -0.84
N LEU A 12 -6.32 1.26 -1.23
CA LEU A 12 -5.79 1.01 -2.58
C LEU A 12 -6.85 1.18 -3.69
N PRO A 13 -8.02 0.52 -3.61
CA PRO A 13 -9.05 0.62 -4.66
C PRO A 13 -9.67 2.02 -4.76
N LEU A 14 -9.49 2.82 -3.72
CA LEU A 14 -10.06 4.14 -3.57
C LEU A 14 -9.12 5.23 -4.12
N LEU A 15 -7.80 5.01 -4.02
CA LEU A 15 -6.78 5.98 -4.45
C LEU A 15 -6.43 5.86 -5.92
N VAL A 16 -6.47 4.66 -6.51
CA VAL A 16 -6.03 4.40 -7.89
C VAL A 16 -7.21 4.36 -8.87
N ALA A 17 -7.03 4.90 -10.08
CA ALA A 17 -8.09 4.93 -11.10
C ALA A 17 -8.33 3.56 -11.76
N ASP A 18 -7.27 2.74 -11.90
CA ASP A 18 -7.32 1.38 -12.45
C ASP A 18 -6.32 0.47 -11.70
N PRO A 19 -6.67 -0.01 -10.50
CA PRO A 19 -5.77 -0.83 -9.68
C PRO A 19 -5.40 -2.15 -10.36
N VAL A 20 -6.30 -2.71 -11.18
CA VAL A 20 -6.10 -4.01 -11.86
C VAL A 20 -4.94 -3.97 -12.84
N LYS A 21 -4.81 -2.87 -13.60
CA LYS A 21 -3.70 -2.70 -14.55
C LYS A 21 -2.35 -2.62 -13.84
N ASP A 22 -2.27 -1.89 -12.73
CA ASP A 22 -1.01 -1.72 -12.01
C ASP A 22 -0.63 -2.96 -11.19
N GLU A 23 -1.64 -3.70 -10.70
CA GLU A 23 -1.49 -5.03 -10.11
C GLU A 23 -0.86 -6.01 -11.11
N ASP A 24 -1.44 -6.15 -12.31
CA ASP A 24 -0.97 -7.08 -13.33
C ASP A 24 0.49 -6.80 -13.75
N VAL A 25 0.91 -5.53 -13.79
CA VAL A 25 2.30 -5.20 -14.10
C VAL A 25 3.25 -5.66 -12.99
N CYS A 26 2.87 -5.48 -11.73
CA CYS A 26 3.71 -5.90 -10.62
C CYS A 26 3.76 -7.43 -10.44
N LEU A 27 2.64 -8.13 -10.66
CA LEU A 27 2.63 -9.59 -10.70
C LEU A 27 3.57 -10.13 -11.78
N ASN A 28 3.47 -9.60 -13.00
CA ASN A 28 4.34 -10.01 -14.11
C ASN A 28 5.81 -9.68 -13.87
N LYS A 29 6.12 -8.48 -13.35
CA LYS A 29 7.49 -8.05 -13.09
C LYS A 29 8.20 -8.92 -12.05
N LEU A 30 7.46 -9.39 -11.05
CA LEU A 30 7.97 -10.19 -9.94
C LEU A 30 7.83 -11.70 -10.17
N TYR A 31 7.26 -12.11 -11.32
CA TYR A 31 6.96 -13.52 -11.63
C TYR A 31 6.08 -14.19 -10.57
N LEU A 32 5.12 -13.43 -10.03
CA LEU A 32 4.19 -13.93 -9.01
C LEU A 32 2.95 -14.53 -9.68
N ASP A 33 2.51 -15.67 -9.16
CA ASP A 33 1.29 -16.33 -9.61
C ASP A 33 0.07 -15.52 -9.17
N LYS A 34 -0.73 -15.08 -10.14
CA LYS A 34 -1.94 -14.28 -9.91
C LYS A 34 -2.94 -15.01 -9.02
N ASP A 35 -3.14 -16.32 -9.18
CA ASP A 35 -4.12 -17.07 -8.41
C ASP A 35 -3.65 -17.29 -6.97
N VAL A 36 -2.34 -17.36 -6.74
CA VAL A 36 -1.73 -17.39 -5.40
C VAL A 36 -1.81 -16.03 -4.71
N MET A 37 -1.58 -14.94 -5.47
CA MET A 37 -1.58 -13.58 -4.93
C MET A 37 -2.99 -13.04 -4.72
N LYS A 38 -3.96 -13.39 -5.56
CA LYS A 38 -5.34 -12.93 -5.50
C LYS A 38 -5.98 -12.99 -4.11
N PRO A 39 -5.94 -14.10 -3.34
CA PRO A 39 -6.52 -14.11 -2.01
C PRO A 39 -5.80 -13.17 -1.01
N LEU A 40 -4.54 -12.83 -1.25
CA LEU A 40 -3.81 -11.83 -0.44
C LEU A 40 -4.20 -10.41 -0.84
N LEU A 41 -4.46 -10.16 -2.13
CA LEU A 41 -4.86 -8.86 -2.65
C LEU A 41 -6.34 -8.52 -2.38
N GLU A 42 -7.20 -9.53 -2.37
CA GLU A 42 -8.65 -9.37 -2.16
C GLU A 42 -9.04 -9.31 -0.69
N GLN A 43 -8.20 -9.82 0.20
CA GLN A 43 -8.43 -9.62 1.62
C GLN A 43 -8.20 -8.14 1.95
N VAL A 44 -8.88 -7.66 2.98
CA VAL A 44 -8.83 -6.26 3.40
C VAL A 44 -7.77 -6.02 4.50
N ILE A 45 -7.37 -7.10 5.19
CA ILE A 45 -6.58 -7.11 6.42
C ILE A 45 -5.74 -8.41 6.44
N HIS A 46 -4.40 -8.35 6.35
CA HIS A 46 -3.52 -9.54 6.55
C HIS A 46 -2.26 -9.17 7.34
N PRO A 47 -1.84 -10.01 8.29
CA PRO A 47 -0.51 -9.87 8.88
C PRO A 47 0.55 -10.01 7.78
N VAL A 48 1.33 -8.94 7.59
CA VAL A 48 2.37 -8.80 6.56
C VAL A 48 3.58 -9.74 6.81
N GLU A 49 3.59 -10.42 7.96
CA GLU A 49 4.77 -11.12 8.48
C GLU A 49 5.12 -12.43 7.76
N GLU A 50 4.29 -12.95 6.85
CA GLU A 50 4.51 -14.31 6.32
C GLU A 50 4.81 -14.42 4.82
N SER A 51 4.64 -13.36 4.01
CA SER A 51 4.85 -13.46 2.55
C SER A 51 5.85 -12.42 2.02
N VAL A 52 7.07 -12.90 1.71
CA VAL A 52 8.11 -12.13 1.01
C VAL A 52 7.58 -11.61 -0.33
N ASP A 53 6.82 -12.45 -1.03
CA ASP A 53 6.21 -12.13 -2.32
C ASP A 53 5.17 -11.00 -2.21
N TYR A 54 4.36 -11.01 -1.15
CA TYR A 54 3.39 -9.96 -0.90
C TYR A 54 4.05 -8.60 -0.59
N ASN A 55 5.14 -8.62 0.18
CA ASN A 55 5.91 -7.42 0.47
C ASN A 55 6.56 -6.84 -0.80
N ALA A 56 7.17 -7.70 -1.62
CA ALA A 56 7.75 -7.29 -2.91
C ALA A 56 6.68 -6.73 -3.86
N PHE A 57 5.49 -7.36 -3.89
CA PHE A 57 4.34 -6.88 -4.64
C PHE A 57 3.92 -5.47 -4.21
N LEU A 58 3.74 -5.24 -2.91
CA LEU A 58 3.34 -3.94 -2.37
C LEU A 58 4.37 -2.86 -2.71
N GLU A 59 5.66 -3.12 -2.51
CA GLU A 59 6.71 -2.16 -2.88
C GLU A 59 6.67 -1.81 -4.37
N CYS A 60 6.54 -2.82 -5.24
CA CYS A 60 6.39 -2.58 -6.67
C CYS A 60 5.17 -1.69 -6.96
N PHE A 61 4.04 -2.02 -6.36
CA PHE A 61 2.78 -1.35 -6.61
C PHE A 61 2.83 0.11 -6.15
N TRP A 62 3.26 0.37 -4.91
CA TRP A 62 3.35 1.71 -4.35
C TRP A 62 4.33 2.63 -5.10
N LYS A 63 5.48 2.10 -5.54
CA LYS A 63 6.41 2.84 -6.41
C LYS A 63 5.76 3.17 -7.74
N ARG A 64 5.04 2.20 -8.32
CA ARG A 64 4.41 2.34 -9.63
C ARG A 64 3.31 3.40 -9.65
N ILE A 65 2.47 3.44 -8.62
CA ILE A 65 1.42 4.46 -8.50
C ILE A 65 1.93 5.79 -7.96
N GLY A 66 3.24 5.89 -7.67
CA GLY A 66 3.92 7.14 -7.37
C GLY A 66 3.83 7.62 -5.93
N TYR A 67 3.40 6.77 -4.99
CA TYR A 67 3.33 7.14 -3.57
C TYR A 67 4.49 6.58 -2.72
N MET A 68 5.50 5.97 -3.34
CA MET A 68 6.69 5.48 -2.65
C MET A 68 7.95 5.86 -3.41
N ASP A 69 8.97 6.28 -2.67
CA ASP A 69 10.30 6.59 -3.22
C ASP A 69 11.15 5.33 -3.43
N GLU A 70 12.34 5.48 -4.04
CA GLU A 70 13.20 4.34 -4.32
C GLU A 70 13.74 3.63 -3.07
N ARG A 71 13.74 4.31 -1.91
CA ARG A 71 14.20 3.78 -0.62
C ARG A 71 13.10 3.03 0.12
N GLY A 72 11.87 3.03 -0.40
CA GLY A 72 10.72 2.40 0.23
C GLY A 72 9.94 3.33 1.15
N ASP A 73 10.25 4.63 1.16
CA ASP A 73 9.55 5.61 1.98
C ASP A 73 8.27 6.06 1.26
N LEU A 74 7.13 5.98 1.96
CA LEU A 74 5.83 6.38 1.45
C LEU A 74 5.62 7.91 1.54
N TYR A 75 5.06 8.51 0.49
CA TYR A 75 4.62 9.90 0.43
C TYR A 75 3.29 10.10 1.17
N TRP A 76 3.33 10.00 2.50
CA TRP A 76 2.16 10.05 3.37
C TRP A 76 1.27 11.27 3.22
N ASP A 77 1.87 12.42 2.96
CA ASP A 77 1.12 13.66 2.85
C ASP A 77 0.32 13.70 1.54
N ASP A 78 0.86 13.14 0.46
CA ASP A 78 0.20 13.00 -0.84
C ASP A 78 -0.95 11.99 -0.76
N ILE A 79 -0.69 10.80 -0.19
CA ILE A 79 -1.73 9.78 0.07
C ILE A 79 -2.91 10.39 0.85
N ARG A 80 -2.61 11.20 1.88
CA ARG A 80 -3.64 11.88 2.68
C ARG A 80 -4.42 12.89 1.84
N VAL A 81 -3.74 13.77 1.10
CA VAL A 81 -4.38 14.82 0.29
C VAL A 81 -5.31 14.19 -0.74
N ASP A 82 -4.86 13.15 -1.45
CA ASP A 82 -5.65 12.51 -2.50
C ASP A 82 -6.84 11.73 -1.94
N TYR A 83 -6.68 11.11 -0.77
CA TYR A 83 -7.82 10.50 -0.08
C TYR A 83 -8.85 11.55 0.38
N GLU A 84 -8.40 12.62 1.04
CA GLU A 84 -9.29 13.69 1.52
C GLU A 84 -10.01 14.39 0.36
N ALA A 85 -9.35 14.54 -0.80
CA ALA A 85 -9.94 15.10 -2.00
C ALA A 85 -11.07 14.21 -2.56
N LYS A 86 -10.92 12.88 -2.48
CA LYS A 86 -11.93 11.93 -2.99
C LYS A 86 -13.07 11.65 -2.02
N PHE A 87 -12.80 11.58 -0.72
CA PHE A 87 -13.77 11.10 0.28
C PHE A 87 -14.13 12.13 1.36
N GLY A 88 -13.53 13.31 1.31
CA GLY A 88 -13.62 14.31 2.37
C GLY A 88 -12.71 14.00 3.56
N LYS A 89 -12.67 14.93 4.53
CA LYS A 89 -11.86 14.77 5.74
C LYS A 89 -12.38 13.60 6.56
N SER A 90 -11.52 12.60 6.78
CA SER A 90 -11.83 11.44 7.62
C SER A 90 -10.86 11.36 8.79
N ASP A 91 -11.39 11.49 10.01
CA ASP A 91 -10.63 11.30 11.25
C ASP A 91 -10.05 9.89 11.37
N GLN A 92 -10.68 8.90 10.71
CA GLN A 92 -10.18 7.52 10.67
C GLN A 92 -8.88 7.42 9.88
N LEU A 93 -8.80 8.04 8.69
CA LEU A 93 -7.55 8.04 7.93
C LEU A 93 -6.45 8.78 8.70
N MET A 94 -6.77 9.93 9.31
CA MET A 94 -5.78 10.67 10.10
C MET A 94 -5.21 9.84 11.25
N ARG A 95 -6.03 9.05 11.94
CA ARG A 95 -5.54 8.13 12.99
C ARG A 95 -4.63 7.05 12.41
N VAL A 96 -4.98 6.51 11.25
CA VAL A 96 -4.16 5.53 10.55
C VAL A 96 -2.81 6.12 10.14
N VAL A 97 -2.80 7.27 9.44
CA VAL A 97 -1.58 7.93 8.97
C VAL A 97 -0.67 8.29 10.15
N VAL A 98 -1.24 8.85 11.22
CA VAL A 98 -0.48 9.18 12.44
C VAL A 98 0.09 7.93 13.11
N HIS A 99 -0.68 6.84 13.18
CA HIS A 99 -0.20 5.57 13.71
C HIS A 99 0.93 4.98 12.85
N CYS A 100 0.82 5.09 11.52
CA CYS A 100 1.81 4.60 10.57
C CYS A 100 3.12 5.42 10.61
N LYS A 101 3.03 6.76 10.65
CA LYS A 101 4.21 7.62 10.81
C LYS A 101 4.98 7.31 12.10
N LYS A 102 4.28 7.00 13.21
CA LYS A 102 4.91 6.66 14.49
C LYS A 102 5.55 5.26 14.54
N THR A 103 5.06 4.33 13.72
CA THR A 103 5.58 2.96 13.65
C THR A 103 6.66 2.78 12.57
N THR A 104 6.96 3.84 11.82
CA THR A 104 8.16 3.92 10.98
C THR A 104 9.34 4.21 11.89
N PRO A 105 10.31 3.29 12.07
CA PRO A 105 11.53 3.63 12.78
C PRO A 105 12.25 4.67 11.91
N THR A 106 12.30 5.92 12.34
CA THR A 106 13.38 6.82 11.94
C THR A 106 14.66 6.08 12.24
N GLY A 107 15.44 5.78 11.20
CA GLY A 107 16.63 4.95 11.31
C GLY A 107 17.49 5.33 12.51
N GLN A 108 17.65 4.35 13.40
CA GLN A 108 18.84 4.06 14.20
C GLN A 108 18.87 2.56 14.44
#